data_AF-A0A7W6SNM0-F1
#
_entry.id   AF-A0A7W6SNM0-F1
#
_cell.length_a   1.000
_cell.length_b   1.000
_cell.length_c   1.000
_cell.angle_alpha   90.00
_cell.angle_beta   90.00
_cell.angle_gamma   90.00
#
_symmetry.space_group_name_H-M   'P 1'
#
loop_
_entity.id
_entity.type
_entity.pdbx_description
1 polymer ?
#
loop_
_entity_poly.entity_id
_entity_poly.type
_entity_poly.pdbx_seq_one_letter_code
_entity_poly.pdbx_strand_id
1 'polypeptide(L)' 'MTLQMSRRGKAYMETAQSLLRAARSMTDDAVAARLKILAGDYQRRAEKASSADAERSVARSAAKAGYDWSKELA' A
#
# COMPACT_ATOMS: atom_id res chain seq x y z
N MET A 1 -8.06 -12.07 7.10
CA MET A 1 -8.58 -10.94 6.27
C MET A 1 -7.53 -10.60 5.23
N THR A 2 -7.76 -10.92 3.96
CA THR A 2 -6.92 -10.42 2.87
C THR A 2 -7.29 -8.96 2.64
N LEU A 3 -6.52 -8.04 3.23
CA LEU A 3 -6.59 -6.62 2.88
C LEU A 3 -6.36 -6.51 1.38
N GLN A 4 -7.38 -6.07 0.64
CA GLN A 4 -7.25 -5.83 -0.79
C GLN A 4 -6.30 -4.65 -0.98
N MET A 5 -5.01 -4.97 -1.15
CA MET A 5 -3.94 -3.98 -1.21
C MET A 5 -4.12 -3.07 -2.42
N SER A 6 -4.01 -1.77 -2.19
CA SER A 6 -4.01 -0.81 -3.29
C SER A 6 -2.83 -1.04 -4.23
N ARG A 7 -2.90 -0.56 -5.48
CA ARG A 7 -1.79 -0.69 -6.45
C ARG A 7 -0.47 -0.15 -5.87
N ARG A 8 -0.55 0.95 -5.11
CA ARG A 8 0.61 1.57 -4.45
C ARG A 8 1.08 0.71 -3.27
N GLY A 9 0.16 0.15 -2.48
CA GLY A 9 0.49 -0.81 -1.43
C GLY A 9 1.19 -2.06 -1.97
N LYS A 10 0.74 -2.57 -3.12
CA LYS A 10 1.35 -3.72 -3.81
C LYS A 10 2.80 -3.43 -4.22
N ALA A 11 3.06 -2.28 -4.85
CA ALA A 11 4.42 -1.90 -5.26
C ALA A 11 5.38 -1.78 -4.07
N TYR A 12 4.92 -1.22 -2.95
CA TYR A 12 5.71 -1.18 -1.72
C TYR A 12 6.00 -2.56 -1.15
N MET A 13 5.03 -3.47 -1.18
CA MET A 13 5.21 -4.84 -0.71
C MET A 13 6.18 -5.64 -1.61
N GLU A 14 6.08 -5.49 -2.93
CA GLU A 14 7.03 -6.11 -3.88
C GLU A 14 8.46 -5.61 -3.65
N THR A 15 8.61 -4.32 -3.33
CA THR A 15 9.92 -3.73 -2.97
C THR A 15 10.44 -4.33 -1.67
N ALA A 16 9.61 -4.44 -0.62
CA ALA A 16 9.99 -5.06 0.64
C ALA A 16 10.45 -6.52 0.45
N GLN A 17 9.71 -7.30 -0.35
CA GLN A 17 10.06 -8.69 -0.66
C GLN A 17 11.39 -8.79 -1.42
N SER A 18 11.64 -7.88 -2.35
CA SER A 18 12.90 -7.81 -3.09
C SER A 18 14.08 -7.49 -2.17
N LEU A 19 13.92 -6.55 -1.25
CA LEU A 19 14.91 -6.20 -0.24
C LEU A 19 15.22 -7.38 0.70
N LEU A 20 14.20 -8.11 1.15
CA LEU A 20 14.39 -9.31 1.98
C LEU A 20 15.11 -10.42 1.22
N ARG A 21 14.84 -10.58 -0.07
CA ARG A 21 15.56 -11.53 -0.92
C ARG A 21 17.03 -11.14 -1.03
N ALA A 22 17.33 -9.87 -1.28
CA ALA A 22 18.70 -9.36 -1.32
C ALA A 22 19.42 -9.53 0.03
N ALA A 23 18.72 -9.30 1.14
CA ALA A 23 19.27 -9.49 2.48
C ALA A 23 19.62 -10.95 2.77
N ARG A 24 18.88 -11.92 2.21
CA ARG A 24 19.16 -13.36 2.36
C ARG A 24 20.40 -13.82 1.60
N SER A 25 20.72 -13.18 0.48
CA SER A 25 21.92 -13.48 -0.31
C SER A 25 23.12 -12.61 0.06
N MET A 26 22.99 -11.72 1.05
CA MET A 26 24.03 -10.78 1.44
C MET A 26 25.01 -11.43 2.43
N THR A 27 26.30 -11.37 2.12
CA THR A 27 27.36 -11.89 2.99
C THR A 27 27.74 -10.92 4.10
N ASP A 28 27.59 -9.61 3.86
CA ASP A 28 27.84 -8.59 4.87
C ASP A 28 26.63 -8.46 5.80
N ASP A 29 26.84 -8.77 7.08
CA ASP A 29 25.80 -8.75 8.11
C ASP A 29 25.22 -7.35 8.35
N ALA A 30 26.04 -6.30 8.26
CA ALA A 30 25.58 -4.93 8.46
C ALA A 30 24.69 -4.48 7.28
N VAL A 31 25.07 -4.85 6.06
CA VAL A 31 24.24 -4.60 4.86
C VAL A 31 22.95 -5.42 4.93
N ALA A 32 23.02 -6.69 5.31
CA ALA A 32 21.84 -7.55 5.48
C ALA A 32 20.87 -6.98 6.53
N ALA A 33 21.37 -6.48 7.66
CA ALA A 33 20.57 -5.84 8.70
C ALA A 33 19.88 -4.57 8.17
N ARG A 34 20.61 -3.72 7.44
CA ARG A 34 20.06 -2.48 6.87
C ARG A 34 18.97 -2.76 5.82
N LEU A 35 19.15 -3.79 4.99
CA LEU A 35 18.13 -4.22 4.03
C LEU A 35 16.86 -4.72 4.72
N LYS A 36 16.99 -5.45 5.84
CA LYS A 36 15.83 -5.90 6.64
C LYS A 36 15.07 -4.72 7.26
N ILE A 37 15.78 -3.72 7.80
CA ILE A 37 15.16 -2.50 8.34
C ILE A 37 14.38 -1.78 7.24
N LEU A 38 15.01 -1.59 6.07
CA LEU A 38 14.37 -0.92 4.94
C LEU A 38 13.14 -1.69 4.46
N ALA A 39 13.20 -3.02 4.40
CA ALA A 39 12.06 -3.85 4.04
C ALA A 39 10.88 -3.65 5.02
N GLY A 40 11.15 -3.58 6.33
CA GLY A 40 10.14 -3.30 7.35
C GLY A 40 9.47 -1.93 7.15
N ASP A 41 10.24 -0.90 6.78
CA ASP A 41 9.69 0.41 6.45
C ASP A 41 8.78 0.38 5.21
N TYR A 42 9.14 -0.40 4.19
CA TYR A 42 8.29 -0.58 3.01
C TYR A 42 7.02 -1.36 3.31
N GLN A 43 7.05 -2.37 4.20
CA GLN A 43 5.83 -3.05 4.65
C GLN A 43 4.87 -2.08 5.34
N ARG A 44 5.36 -1.25 6.26
CA ARG A 44 4.53 -0.20 6.90
C ARG A 44 3.94 0.78 5.90
N ARG A 45 4.70 1.17 4.87
CA ARG A 45 4.18 2.03 3.78
C ARG A 45 3.14 1.32 2.93
N ALA A 46 3.28 0.01 2.71
CA ALA A 46 2.31 -0.78 1.98
C ALA A 46 0.94 -0.79 2.68
N GLU A 47 0.95 -1.03 3.99
CA GLU A 47 -0.25 -0.99 4.85
C GLU A 47 -0.89 0.39 4.83
N LYS A 48 -0.10 1.45 5.07
CA LYS A 48 -0.61 2.83 5.06
C LYS A 48 -1.21 3.24 3.71
N ALA A 49 -0.60 2.82 2.60
CA ALA A 49 -1.13 3.08 1.27
C ALA A 49 -2.47 2.36 1.03
N SER A 50 -2.62 1.15 1.56
CA SER A 50 -3.89 0.42 1.52
C SER A 50 -5.00 1.16 2.27
N SER A 51 -4.69 1.71 3.46
CA SER A 51 -5.64 2.49 4.26
C SER A 51 -6.03 3.81 3.59
N ALA A 52 -5.05 4.57 3.09
CA ALA A 52 -5.31 5.86 2.46
C ALA A 52 -6.14 5.75 1.16
N ASP A 53 -5.90 4.70 0.36
CA ASP A 53 -6.73 4.45 -0.83
C ASP A 53 -8.14 3.96 -0.46
N ALA A 54 -8.29 3.19 0.63
CA ALA A 54 -9.60 2.81 1.15
C ALA A 54 -10.40 4.03 1.62
N GLU A 55 -9.79 4.94 2.37
CA GLU A 55 -10.40 6.21 2.80
C GLU A 55 -10.83 7.07 1.61
N ARG A 56 -9.99 7.18 0.58
CA ARG A 56 -10.33 7.92 -0.64
C ARG A 56 -11.46 7.27 -1.45
N SER A 57 -11.53 5.94 -1.45
CA SER A 57 -12.62 5.19 -2.06
C SER A 57 -13.95 5.46 -1.33
N VAL A 58 -13.93 5.41 0.00
CA VAL A 58 -15.09 5.74 0.84
C VAL A 58 -15.55 7.17 0.63
N ALA A 59 -14.63 8.15 0.62
CA ALA A 59 -14.95 9.54 0.37
C ALA A 59 -15.57 9.77 -1.03
N ARG A 60 -15.08 9.07 -2.06
CA ARG A 60 -15.65 9.14 -3.42
C ARG A 60 -17.03 8.50 -3.50
N SER A 61 -17.26 7.39 -2.81
CA SER A 61 -18.58 6.77 -2.72
C SER A 61 -19.59 7.65 -1.99
N ALA A 62 -19.18 8.32 -0.91
CA ALA A 62 -20.01 9.28 -0.19
C ALA A 62 -20.35 10.52 -1.06
N ALA A 63 -19.38 11.04 -1.82
CA ALA A 63 -19.61 12.14 -2.75
C ALA A 63 -20.56 11.75 -3.92
N LYS A 64 -20.48 10.50 -4.41
CA LYS A 64 -21.39 9.99 -5.44
C LYS A 64 -22.80 9.72 -4.91
N ALA A 65 -22.93 9.30 -3.66
CA ALA A 65 -24.23 9.11 -3.01
C ALA A 65 -24.97 10.43 -2.71
N GLY A 66 -24.21 11.53 -2.55
CA GLY A 66 -24.77 12.88 -2.43
C GLY A 66 -25.12 13.56 -3.76
N TYR A 67 -24.78 12.95 -4.90
CA TYR A 67 -25.16 13.45 -6.22
C TYR A 67 -26.58 12.95 -6.56
N ASP A 68 -27.56 13.82 -6.33
CA ASP A 68 -28.95 13.58 -6.65
C ASP A 68 -29.16 13.54 -8.17
N TRP A 69 -29.30 12.33 -8.71
CA TRP A 69 -29.59 12.08 -10.13
C TRP A 69 -30.96 12.63 -10.58
N SER A 70 -31.78 13.17 -9.66
CA SER A 70 -33.08 13.79 -9.99
C SER A 70 -32.97 15.14 -10.71
N LYS A 71 -31.76 15.70 -10.86
CA LYS A 71 -31.52 16.99 -11.54
C LYS A 71 -31.28 16.87 -13.05
N GLU A 72 -31.11 15.66 -13.58
CA GLU A 72 -30.78 15.44 -15.01
C GLU A 72 -31.97 15.00 -15.89
N LEU A 73 -33.18 14.87 -15.32
CA LEU A 73 -34.40 14.46 -16.03
C LEU A 73 -35.50 15.54 -16.08
N ALA A 74 -35.12 16.83 -16.16
CA ALA A 74 -36.07 17.94 -16.35
C ALA A 74 -35.91 18.60 -17.73
#